data_AF-A0AAU6HF06-F1
#
_entry.id   AF-A0AAU6HF06-F1
#
_cell.length_a   1.000
_cell.length_b   1.000
_cell.length_c   1.000
_cell.angle_alpha   90.00
_cell.angle_beta   90.00
_cell.angle_gamma   90.00
#
_symmetry.space_group_name_H-M   'P 1'
#
loop_
_entity.id
_entity.type
_entity.pdbx_description
1 polymer ?
#
loop_
_entity_poly.entity_id
_entity_poly.type
_entity_poly.pdbx_seq_one_letter_code
_entity_poly.pdbx_strand_id
1 'polypeptide(L)'
;MSERTEIVTVLRPAGAVPHPSRYAHTDVDGDRLLISTALLPDGTPGIYFRTDPNGSSVTLEDLPGLIAQLQVIADASRDEAQAEAGGVS
;
A
#
# COMPACT_ATOMS: atom_id res chain seq x y z
N MET A 1 16.08 -25.76 -5.96
CA MET A 1 14.68 -25.30 -5.98
C MET A 1 14.63 -24.08 -5.10
N SER A 2 14.49 -22.88 -5.67
CA SER A 2 14.40 -21.64 -4.88
C SER A 2 12.97 -21.52 -4.37
N GLU A 3 12.79 -21.57 -3.05
CA GLU A 3 11.48 -21.33 -2.44
C GLU A 3 11.10 -19.88 -2.75
N ARG A 4 10.09 -19.68 -3.59
CA ARG A 4 9.42 -18.39 -3.72
C ARG A 4 8.65 -18.20 -2.43
N THR A 5 9.16 -17.37 -1.53
CA THR A 5 8.38 -16.84 -0.42
C THR A 5 7.26 -16.00 -1.03
N GLU A 6 6.09 -16.60 -1.26
CA GLU A 6 4.88 -15.82 -1.47
C GLU A 6 4.67 -15.01 -0.20
N ILE A 7 4.85 -13.69 -0.30
CA ILE A 7 4.38 -12.77 0.72
C ILE A 7 2.86 -12.90 0.67
N VAL A 8 2.32 -13.78 1.52
CA VAL A 8 0.89 -13.85 1.83
C VAL A 8 0.56 -12.54 2.52
N THR A 9 0.33 -11.51 1.72
CA THR A 9 -0.13 -10.21 2.19
C THR A 9 -1.52 -10.48 2.70
N VAL A 10 -1.71 -10.38 4.02
CA VAL A 10 -3.05 -10.32 4.58
C VAL A 10 -3.60 -8.95 4.19
N LEU A 11 -4.08 -8.84 2.95
CA LEU A 11 -4.93 -7.75 2.51
C LEU A 11 -6.17 -7.85 3.38
N ARG A 12 -6.22 -7.08 4.47
CA ARG A 12 -7.45 -6.92 5.23
C ARG A 12 -8.54 -6.52 4.23
N PRO A 13 -9.70 -7.19 4.24
CA PRO A 13 -10.78 -6.81 3.35
C PRO A 13 -11.03 -5.31 3.52
N ALA A 14 -11.04 -4.58 2.41
CA ALA A 14 -11.24 -3.13 2.41
C ALA A 14 -12.53 -2.79 3.16
N GLY A 15 -12.42 -2.42 4.44
CA GLY A 15 -13.62 -2.45 5.29
C GLY A 15 -13.54 -1.94 6.72
N ALA A 16 -12.45 -1.33 7.21
CA ALA A 16 -12.48 -0.75 8.57
C ALA A 16 -11.73 0.58 8.75
N VAL A 17 -11.01 1.07 7.75
CA VAL A 17 -10.28 2.35 7.82
C VAL A 17 -10.63 3.15 6.57
N PRO A 18 -11.68 4.00 6.60
CA PRO A 18 -12.05 4.79 5.44
C PRO A 18 -11.08 5.96 5.32
N HIS A 19 -9.95 5.82 4.63
CA HIS A 19 -9.00 6.94 4.65
C HIS A 19 -8.34 7.29 3.32
N PRO A 20 -8.08 8.60 3.10
CA PRO A 20 -7.27 9.15 2.01
C PRO A 20 -5.86 8.54 1.88
N SER A 21 -5.47 7.60 2.75
CA SER A 21 -4.19 6.88 2.81
C SER A 21 -4.04 5.81 1.73
N ARG A 22 -4.43 6.11 0.49
CA ARG A 22 -4.14 5.27 -0.69
C ARG A 22 -3.83 6.15 -1.89
N TYR A 23 -2.94 5.68 -2.75
CA TYR A 23 -2.69 6.29 -4.05
C TYR A 23 -3.31 5.40 -5.12
N ALA A 24 -4.18 5.98 -5.95
CA ALA A 24 -4.74 5.32 -7.11
C ALA A 24 -4.43 6.17 -8.35
N HIS A 25 -3.84 5.55 -9.35
CA HIS A 25 -3.45 6.19 -10.60
C HIS A 25 -3.79 5.28 -11.77
N THR A 26 -4.16 5.89 -12.90
CA THR A 26 -4.34 5.22 -14.19
C THR A 26 -3.52 6.02 -15.17
N ASP A 27 -2.57 5.36 -15.84
CA ASP A 27 -1.72 6.04 -16.80
C ASP A 27 -2.39 6.19 -18.17
N VAL A 28 -1.64 6.73 -19.13
CA VAL A 28 -2.14 7.01 -20.50
C VAL A 28 -2.50 5.74 -21.28
N ASP A 29 -1.91 4.60 -20.93
CA ASP A 29 -2.15 3.30 -21.56
C ASP A 29 -3.30 2.54 -20.87
N GLY A 30 -3.80 3.07 -19.74
CA GLY A 30 -4.89 2.49 -18.97
C GLY A 30 -4.42 1.52 -17.86
N ASP A 31 -3.10 1.42 -17.64
CA ASP A 31 -2.53 0.60 -16.59
C ASP A 31 -2.78 1.25 -15.23
N ARG A 32 -3.32 0.46 -14.30
CA ARG A 32 -3.67 0.95 -12.96
C ARG A 32 -2.53 0.74 -11.99
N LEU A 33 -2.27 1.71 -11.14
CA LEU A 33 -1.40 1.62 -9.97
C LEU A 33 -2.23 1.86 -8.71
N LEU A 34 -2.11 0.95 -7.74
CA LEU A 34 -2.62 1.08 -6.39
C LEU A 34 -1.45 0.99 -5.41
N ILE A 35 -1.38 1.96 -4.49
CA ILE A 35 -0.46 1.94 -3.36
C ILE A 35 -1.27 2.11 -2.08
N SER A 36 -1.06 1.26 -1.09
CA SER A 36 -1.83 1.24 0.17
C SER A 36 -0.97 0.75 1.33
N THR A 37 -1.48 0.89 2.56
CA THR A 37 -0.92 0.26 3.75
C THR A 37 -0.92 -1.27 3.62
N ALA A 38 0.01 -1.92 4.33
CA ALA A 38 0.09 -3.37 4.43
C ALA A 38 0.65 -3.77 5.81
N LEU A 39 0.35 -4.99 6.22
CA LEU A 39 1.07 -5.66 7.30
C LEU A 39 1.75 -6.90 6.75
N LEU A 40 3.04 -7.03 7.05
CA LEU A 40 3.79 -8.24 6.76
C LEU A 40 3.38 -9.36 7.72
N PRO A 41 3.67 -10.64 7.40
CA PRO A 41 3.26 -11.78 8.23
C PRO A 41 3.75 -11.73 9.69
N ASP A 42 4.82 -10.99 9.96
CA ASP A 42 5.39 -10.77 11.29
C ASP A 42 4.80 -9.56 12.03
N GLY A 43 3.78 -8.91 11.45
CA GLY A 43 3.17 -7.69 11.99
C GLY A 43 3.94 -6.40 11.67
N THR A 44 5.04 -6.48 10.91
CA THR A 44 5.79 -5.29 10.50
C THR A 44 4.93 -4.43 9.55
N PRO A 45 4.80 -3.11 9.80
CA PRO A 45 4.12 -2.21 8.88
C PRO A 45 4.85 -2.15 7.53
N GLY A 46 4.09 -2.26 6.46
CA GLY A 46 4.59 -2.24 5.08
C GLY A 46 3.75 -1.36 4.18
N ILE A 47 4.13 -1.34 2.91
CA ILE A 47 3.41 -0.67 1.82
C ILE A 47 3.16 -1.71 0.73
N TYR A 48 1.91 -1.83 0.31
CA TYR A 48 1.50 -2.70 -0.78
C TYR A 48 1.45 -1.92 -2.10
N PHE A 49 2.08 -2.47 -3.13
CA PHE A 49 2.03 -1.96 -4.49
C PHE A 49 1.35 -2.99 -5.39
N ARG A 50 0.37 -2.55 -6.17
CA ARG A 50 -0.24 -3.37 -7.22
C ARG A 50 -0.36 -2.59 -8.50
N THR A 51 0.05 -3.22 -9.58
CA THR A 51 -0.25 -2.77 -10.94
C THR A 51 -1.21 -3.73 -11.62
N ASP A 52 -2.06 -3.22 -12.50
CA ASP A 52 -3.00 -4.03 -13.29
C ASP A 52 -3.45 -3.30 -14.58
N PRO A 53 -2.99 -3.73 -15.76
CA PRO A 53 -1.87 -4.65 -16.02
C PRO A 53 -0.52 -4.20 -15.42
N ASN A 54 0.48 -5.09 -15.50
CA ASN A 54 1.85 -4.76 -15.08
C ASN A 54 2.42 -3.66 -15.97
N GLY A 55 2.83 -2.52 -15.41
CA GLY A 55 3.54 -1.50 -16.18
C GLY A 55 3.22 -0.05 -15.87
N SER A 56 2.19 0.23 -15.06
CA SER A 56 1.69 1.60 -14.81
C SER A 56 2.81 2.62 -14.57
N SER A 57 2.79 3.67 -15.37
CA SER A 57 3.75 4.78 -15.37
C SER A 57 3.19 5.99 -14.63
N VAL A 58 4.06 6.85 -14.07
CA VAL A 58 3.68 8.12 -13.43
C VAL A 58 4.52 9.23 -14.05
N THR A 59 3.89 10.34 -14.44
CA THR A 59 4.60 11.45 -15.07
C THR A 59 5.47 12.20 -14.06
N LEU A 60 6.46 12.97 -14.56
CA LEU A 60 7.27 13.84 -13.69
C LEU A 60 6.44 14.94 -13.00
N GLU A 61 5.34 15.38 -13.64
CA GLU A 61 4.43 16.38 -13.08
C GLU A 61 3.62 15.81 -11.90
N ASP A 62 3.24 14.54 -11.97
CA ASP A 62 2.48 13.86 -10.92
C ASP A 62 3.36 13.34 -9.77
N LEU A 63 4.67 13.24 -9.99
CA LEU A 63 5.63 12.68 -9.03
C LEU A 63 5.60 13.37 -7.65
N PRO A 64 5.53 14.71 -7.53
CA PRO A 64 5.40 15.37 -6.22
C PRO A 64 4.14 14.93 -5.46
N GLY A 65 3.02 14.73 -6.16
CA GLY A 65 1.77 14.27 -5.57
C GLY A 65 1.87 12.83 -5.07
N LEU A 66 2.46 11.95 -5.87
CA LEU A 66 2.77 10.59 -5.46
C LEU A 66 3.67 10.56 -4.21
N ILE A 67 4.74 11.35 -4.16
CA ILE A 67 5.66 11.40 -3.00
C ILE A 67 4.92 11.87 -1.74
N ALA A 68 4.13 12.94 -1.83
CA ALA A 68 3.34 13.42 -0.71
C ALA A 68 2.36 12.33 -0.21
N GLN A 69 1.71 11.63 -1.14
CA GLN A 69 0.79 10.56 -0.80
C GLN A 69 1.49 9.34 -0.17
N LEU A 70 2.71 9.02 -0.61
CA LEU A 70 3.53 7.95 -0.01
C LEU A 70 3.88 8.25 1.46
N GLN A 71 4.10 9.53 1.81
CA GLN A 71 4.30 9.93 3.20
C GLN A 71 3.05 9.67 4.05
N VAL A 72 1.88 10.07 3.55
CA VAL A 72 0.58 9.81 4.21
C VAL A 72 0.33 8.31 4.40
N ILE A 73 0.64 7.49 3.38
CA ILE A 73 0.49 6.04 3.46
C ILE A 73 1.45 5.44 4.51
N ALA A 74 2.69 5.92 4.56
CA ALA A 74 3.67 5.44 5.53
C ALA A 74 3.26 5.75 6.97
N ASP A 75 2.74 6.95 7.24
CA ASP A 75 2.27 7.34 8.56
C ASP A 75 1.05 6.50 8.98
N ALA A 76 0.07 6.33 8.08
CA ALA A 76 -1.09 5.48 8.34
C ALA A 76 -0.71 4.01 8.62
N SER A 77 0.27 3.46 7.90
CA SER A 77 0.75 2.09 8.12
C SER A 77 1.35 1.91 9.52
N ARG A 78 2.07 2.91 10.02
CA ARG A 78 2.61 2.90 11.40
C ARG A 78 1.49 2.97 12.44
N ASP A 79 0.52 3.84 12.25
CA ASP A 79 -0.61 4.00 13.17
C ASP A 79 -1.46 2.72 13.23
N GLU A 80 -1.73 2.09 12.09
CA GLU A 80 -2.45 0.81 12.00
C GLU A 80 -1.72 -0.31 12.75
N ALA A 81 -0.39 -0.41 12.61
CA ALA A 81 0.41 -1.40 13.33
C ALA A 81 0.42 -1.16 14.85
N GLN A 82 0.47 0.10 15.30
CA GLN A 82 0.41 0.44 16.72
C GLN A 82 -0.95 0.14 17.34
N ALA A 83 -2.04 0.40 16.61
CA ALA A 83 -3.40 0.10 17.07
C ALA A 83 -3.60 -1.41 17.27
N GLU A 84 -3.03 -2.25 16.40
CA GLU A 84 -3.06 -3.70 16.58
C GLU A 84 -2.21 -4.19 17.75
N ALA A 85 -1.03 -3.60 17.96
CA ALA A 85 -0.18 -3.94 19.10
C ALA A 85 -0.81 -3.54 20.44
N GLY A 86 -1.62 -2.47 20.47
CA GLY A 86 -2.32 -1.97 21.66
C GLY A 86 -3.68 -2.62 21.95
N GLY A 87 -4.22 -3.43 21.03
CA GLY A 87 -5.54 -4.07 21.14
C GLY A 87 -5.59 -5.34 21.99
N VAL A 88 -4.50 -5.71 22.66
CA VAL A 88 -4.45 -6.82 23.62
C VAL A 88 -4.41 -6.24 25.03
N SER A 89 -5.57 -5.87 25.57
CA SER A 89 -5.75 -5.69 27.01
C SER A 89 -7.14 -6.11 27.45
#